data_AF-A0A2G2WL05-F1
#
_entry.id   AF-A0A2G2WL05-F1
#
_cell.length_a   1.000
_cell.length_b   1.000
_cell.length_c   1.000
_cell.angle_alpha   90.00
_cell.angle_beta   90.00
_cell.angle_gamma   90.00
#
_symmetry.space_group_name_H-M   'P 1'
#
loop_
_entity.id
_entity.type
_entity.pdbx_description
1 polymer ?
#
loop_
_entity_poly.entity_id
_entity_poly.type
_entity_poly.pdbx_seq_one_letter_code
_entity_poly.pdbx_strand_id
1 'polypeptide(L)'
;MDTTSEYRYTTVNCILMNDIHDTYTHYHRSHSQIDLSSHVENIRSMKVASIERSICEIMQGLCIPAGIPWHLIDEVYVPINCKGLFHWVLAVIVLKNRCILVYDSMKGHRDHADKIKELAEMLSTYLTISDFFEKKDRIDWSLLDAYKDKTDQHAFDVHIVDGIV
;
A
#
# COMPACT_ATOMS: atom_id res chain seq x y z
N MET A 1 -19.02 -7.88 -25.61
CA MET A 1 -20.19 -7.12 -25.11
C MET A 1 -19.78 -6.54 -23.78
N ASP A 2 -19.75 -5.22 -23.75
CA ASP A 2 -19.26 -4.40 -22.65
C ASP A 2 -20.29 -4.49 -21.51
N THR A 3 -20.07 -5.39 -20.56
CA THR A 3 -20.72 -5.26 -19.26
C THR A 3 -19.99 -4.12 -18.58
N THR A 4 -20.66 -2.98 -18.40
CA THR A 4 -20.24 -1.93 -17.49
C THR A 4 -19.91 -2.56 -16.14
N SER A 5 -18.66 -2.99 -15.95
CA SER A 5 -18.15 -3.29 -14.63
C SER A 5 -18.14 -1.92 -13.97
N GLU A 6 -19.04 -1.72 -13.01
CA GLU A 6 -19.08 -0.53 -12.18
C GLU A 6 -17.63 -0.33 -11.68
N TYR A 7 -16.93 0.66 -12.23
CA TYR A 7 -15.56 0.94 -11.89
C TYR A 7 -15.56 1.39 -10.43
N ARG A 8 -14.93 0.60 -9.57
CA ARG A 8 -14.99 0.84 -8.13
C ARG A 8 -13.62 1.26 -7.66
N TYR A 9 -13.58 2.39 -6.97
CA TYR A 9 -12.40 2.91 -6.34
C TYR A 9 -12.66 3.13 -4.85
N THR A 10 -11.60 3.18 -4.07
CA THR A 10 -11.66 3.64 -2.67
C THR A 10 -10.54 4.63 -2.40
N THR A 11 -10.70 5.42 -1.33
CA THR A 11 -9.66 6.33 -0.85
C THR A 11 -9.37 5.99 0.59
N VAL A 12 -8.09 5.78 0.90
CA VAL A 12 -7.65 5.52 2.26
C VAL A 12 -7.09 6.79 2.90
N ASN A 13 -7.06 6.79 4.22
CA ASN A 13 -6.46 7.88 4.97
C ASN A 13 -4.93 7.84 4.84
N CYS A 14 -4.28 9.00 4.97
CA CYS A 14 -2.83 9.15 4.99
C CYS A 14 -2.15 8.39 6.14
N ILE A 15 -2.92 7.98 7.15
CA ILE A 15 -2.47 7.11 8.24
C ILE A 15 -1.91 5.79 7.69
N LEU A 16 -2.52 5.22 6.64
CA LEU A 16 -2.05 3.96 6.05
C LEU A 16 -0.57 4.03 5.66
N MET A 17 -0.15 5.16 5.10
CA MET A 17 1.24 5.36 4.67
C MET A 17 2.20 5.47 5.87
N ASN A 18 1.77 6.11 6.94
CA ASN A 18 2.58 6.21 8.16
C ASN A 18 2.71 4.84 8.85
N ASP A 19 1.62 4.09 8.89
CA ASP A 19 1.55 2.73 9.44
C ASP A 19 2.49 1.77 8.70
N ILE A 20 2.50 1.85 7.36
CA ILE A 20 3.41 1.09 6.51
C ILE A 20 4.88 1.51 6.77
N HIS A 21 5.17 2.81 6.82
CA HIS A 21 6.51 3.32 7.07
C HIS A 21 7.06 2.94 8.45
N ASP A 22 6.24 3.01 9.50
CA ASP A 22 6.59 2.63 10.86
C ASP A 22 6.93 1.14 10.94
N THR A 23 6.12 0.31 10.28
CA THR A 23 6.36 -1.14 10.22
C THR A 23 7.58 -1.50 9.39
N TYR A 24 7.78 -0.85 8.24
CA TYR A 24 8.98 -1.01 7.42
C TYR A 24 10.25 -0.67 8.21
N THR A 25 10.25 0.46 8.91
CA THR A 25 11.38 0.90 9.74
C THR A 25 11.67 -0.12 10.84
N HIS A 26 10.64 -0.74 11.43
CA HIS A 26 10.81 -1.80 12.40
C HIS A 26 11.53 -3.03 11.81
N TYR A 27 11.11 -3.52 10.64
CA TYR A 27 11.73 -4.71 10.06
C TYR A 27 13.12 -4.46 9.45
N HIS A 28 13.31 -3.33 8.78
CA HIS A 28 14.54 -3.07 8.01
C HIS A 28 15.58 -2.22 8.73
N ARG A 29 15.19 -1.37 9.69
CA ARG A 29 16.11 -0.43 10.35
C ARG A 29 16.52 -0.86 11.76
N SER A 30 15.87 -1.87 12.34
CA SER A 30 16.21 -2.39 13.69
C SER A 30 17.54 -3.17 13.76
N HIS A 31 18.31 -3.26 12.67
CA HIS A 31 19.66 -3.85 12.70
C HIS A 31 20.76 -2.89 13.20
N SER A 32 20.44 -1.66 13.59
CA SER A 32 21.36 -0.88 14.43
C SER A 32 21.31 -1.42 15.86
N GLN A 33 22.33 -2.16 16.26
CA GLN A 33 22.56 -2.66 17.63
C GLN A 33 22.37 -1.54 18.67
N ILE A 34 21.18 -1.44 19.24
CA ILE A 34 20.98 -0.86 20.56
C ILE A 34 20.40 -2.02 21.37
N ASP A 35 21.13 -2.44 22.40
CA ASP A 35 20.70 -3.46 23.36
C ASP A 35 19.50 -2.92 24.13
N LEU A 36 18.31 -3.08 23.55
CA LEU A 36 17.05 -2.71 24.18
C LEU A 36 16.69 -3.82 25.17
N SER A 37 16.16 -3.44 26.33
CA SER A 37 15.63 -4.45 27.25
C SER A 37 14.46 -5.21 26.62
N SER A 38 14.31 -6.49 26.96
CA SER A 38 13.24 -7.37 26.47
C SER A 38 11.84 -6.80 26.64
N HIS A 39 11.61 -5.96 27.66
CA HIS A 39 10.35 -5.26 27.86
C HIS A 39 10.05 -4.21 26.77
N VAL A 40 11.05 -3.44 26.34
CA VAL A 40 10.87 -2.40 25.31
C VAL A 40 10.72 -3.04 23.93
N GLU A 41 11.42 -4.15 23.66
CA GLU A 41 11.21 -4.94 22.45
C GLU A 41 9.79 -5.52 22.39
N ASN A 42 9.30 -6.10 23.49
CA ASN A 42 7.92 -6.61 23.57
C ASN A 42 6.87 -5.53 23.31
N ILE A 43 7.02 -4.34 23.92
CA ILE A 43 6.11 -3.21 23.68
C ILE A 43 6.14 -2.78 22.21
N ARG A 44 7.34 -2.72 21.60
CA ARG A 44 7.49 -2.36 20.19
C ARG A 44 6.82 -3.39 19.27
N SER A 45 7.03 -4.68 19.52
CA SER A 45 6.40 -5.77 18.75
C SER A 45 4.88 -5.78 18.89
N MET A 46 4.34 -5.53 20.09
CA MET A 46 2.89 -5.40 20.28
C MET A 46 2.30 -4.22 19.50
N LYS A 47 3.00 -3.08 19.44
CA LYS A 47 2.58 -1.92 18.65
C LYS A 47 2.55 -2.25 17.16
N VAL A 48 3.61 -2.90 16.66
CA VAL A 48 3.70 -3.31 15.24
C VAL A 48 2.57 -4.26 14.87
N ALA A 49 2.33 -5.31 15.66
CA ALA A 49 1.23 -6.25 15.40
C ALA A 49 -0.16 -5.56 15.37
N SER A 50 -0.35 -4.51 16.17
CA SER A 50 -1.58 -3.70 16.14
C SER A 50 -1.71 -2.88 14.85
N ILE A 51 -0.59 -2.31 14.37
CA ILE A 51 -0.56 -1.55 13.12
C ILE A 51 -0.82 -2.47 11.93
N GLU A 52 -0.15 -3.62 11.86
CA GLU A 52 -0.35 -4.62 10.81
C GLU A 52 -1.80 -5.09 10.72
N ARG A 53 -2.43 -5.34 11.89
CA ARG A 53 -3.86 -5.66 11.94
C ARG A 53 -4.71 -4.54 11.34
N SER A 54 -4.42 -3.29 11.67
CA SER A 54 -5.16 -2.13 11.17
C SER A 54 -5.02 -2.00 9.65
N ILE A 55 -3.83 -2.25 9.10
CA ILE A 55 -3.59 -2.27 7.65
C ILE A 55 -4.46 -3.34 6.97
N CYS A 56 -4.48 -4.56 7.51
CA CYS A 56 -5.32 -5.65 6.98
C CYS A 56 -6.81 -5.32 7.06
N GLU A 57 -7.26 -4.71 8.16
CA GLU A 57 -8.66 -4.27 8.34
C GLU A 57 -9.04 -3.20 7.30
N ILE A 58 -8.15 -2.25 7.00
CA ILE A 58 -8.34 -1.26 5.91
C ILE A 58 -8.50 -1.96 4.56
N MET A 59 -7.63 -2.93 4.24
CA MET A 59 -7.72 -3.69 2.98
C MET A 59 -9.00 -4.52 2.87
N GLN A 60 -9.51 -4.99 4.00
CA GLN A 60 -10.77 -5.71 4.09
C GLN A 60 -12.00 -4.78 4.08
N GLY A 61 -11.81 -3.46 4.06
CA GLY A 61 -12.91 -2.50 4.09
C GLY A 61 -13.57 -2.34 5.46
N LEU A 62 -12.91 -2.78 6.54
CA LEU A 62 -13.45 -2.73 7.91
C LEU A 62 -13.17 -1.38 8.60
N CYS A 63 -12.34 -0.52 8.01
CA CYS A 63 -12.05 0.83 8.49
C CYS A 63 -12.59 1.91 7.52
N ILE A 64 -13.08 3.03 8.04
CA ILE A 64 -13.61 4.18 7.26
C ILE A 64 -12.42 5.10 6.87
N PRO A 65 -12.27 5.56 5.61
CA PRO A 65 -13.35 5.84 4.65
C PRO A 65 -13.43 4.89 3.45
N ALA A 66 -14.68 4.67 3.02
CA ALA A 66 -15.14 3.81 1.91
C ALA A 66 -14.82 2.32 2.08
N GLY A 67 -15.48 1.69 3.06
CA GLY A 67 -15.37 0.27 3.48
C GLY A 67 -15.76 -0.78 2.42
N ILE A 68 -15.36 -0.57 1.17
CA ILE A 68 -15.36 -1.56 0.12
C ILE A 68 -14.05 -2.35 0.25
N PRO A 69 -14.12 -3.67 0.46
CA PRO A 69 -12.94 -4.52 0.45
C PRO A 69 -12.13 -4.35 -0.85
N TRP A 70 -10.80 -4.33 -0.73
CA TRP A 70 -9.92 -4.02 -1.87
C TRP A 70 -10.04 -5.02 -3.02
N HIS A 71 -10.41 -6.28 -2.74
CA HIS A 71 -10.58 -7.31 -3.78
C HIS A 71 -11.81 -7.06 -4.69
N LEU A 72 -12.65 -6.08 -4.33
CA LEU A 72 -13.84 -5.69 -5.09
C LEU A 72 -13.66 -4.38 -5.86
N ILE A 73 -12.48 -3.77 -5.85
CA ILE A 73 -12.18 -2.47 -6.50
C ILE A 73 -11.02 -2.60 -7.49
N ASP A 74 -10.88 -1.60 -8.35
CA ASP A 74 -9.82 -1.52 -9.36
C ASP A 74 -8.65 -0.66 -8.86
N GLU A 75 -8.96 0.41 -8.14
CA GLU A 75 -8.00 1.42 -7.70
C GLU A 75 -8.17 1.85 -6.25
N VAL A 76 -7.04 2.06 -5.57
CA VAL A 76 -6.97 2.67 -4.24
C VAL A 76 -6.19 3.97 -4.29
N TYR A 77 -6.83 5.04 -3.85
CA TYR A 77 -6.26 6.38 -3.78
C TYR A 77 -5.65 6.60 -2.40
N VAL A 78 -4.34 6.85 -2.36
CA VAL A 78 -3.53 6.99 -1.15
C VAL A 78 -2.87 8.36 -1.13
N PRO A 79 -3.35 9.31 -0.30
CA PRO A 79 -2.65 10.58 -0.11
C PRO A 79 -1.39 10.37 0.73
N ILE A 80 -0.23 10.75 0.18
CA ILE A 80 1.09 10.62 0.81
C ILE A 80 1.58 12.00 1.23
N ASN A 81 1.83 12.17 2.54
CA ASN A 81 2.45 13.37 3.07
C ASN A 81 3.98 13.30 2.90
N CYS A 82 4.55 14.21 2.11
CA CYS A 82 5.99 14.41 2.04
C CYS A 82 6.43 15.22 3.27
N LYS A 83 6.98 14.50 4.27
CA LYS A 83 7.43 15.08 5.55
C LYS A 83 8.40 16.24 5.26
N GLY A 84 8.15 17.39 5.89
CA GLY A 84 9.03 18.57 5.83
C GLY A 84 8.70 19.61 4.75
N LEU A 85 7.76 19.33 3.84
CA LEU A 85 7.52 20.22 2.68
C LEU A 85 6.09 20.74 2.52
N PHE A 86 5.18 20.43 3.46
CA PHE A 86 3.73 20.74 3.34
C PHE A 86 3.15 20.30 1.98
N HIS A 87 3.71 19.23 1.44
CA HIS A 87 3.45 18.75 0.10
C HIS A 87 2.80 17.39 0.14
N TRP A 88 1.77 17.22 -0.69
CA TRP A 88 1.02 15.99 -0.80
C TRP A 88 1.17 15.42 -2.20
N VAL A 89 1.56 14.16 -2.24
CA VAL A 89 1.62 13.35 -3.45
C VAL A 89 0.44 12.38 -3.40
N LEU A 90 -0.20 12.13 -4.54
CA LEU A 90 -1.26 11.14 -4.64
C LEU A 90 -0.69 9.87 -5.27
N ALA A 91 -0.70 8.77 -4.53
CA ALA A 91 -0.43 7.45 -5.07
C ALA A 91 -1.77 6.76 -5.40
N VAL A 92 -1.87 6.17 -6.59
CA VAL A 92 -3.00 5.36 -7.04
C VAL A 92 -2.50 3.94 -7.22
N ILE A 93 -2.93 3.03 -6.36
CA ILE A 93 -2.63 1.61 -6.47
C ILE A 93 -3.63 1.02 -7.48
N VAL A 94 -3.16 0.65 -8.65
CA VAL A 94 -3.95 0.01 -9.71
C VAL A 94 -3.81 -1.49 -9.54
N LEU A 95 -4.77 -2.12 -8.87
CA LEU A 95 -4.68 -3.53 -8.48
C LEU A 95 -4.59 -4.43 -9.71
N LYS A 96 -5.48 -4.26 -10.70
CA LYS A 96 -5.46 -5.08 -11.93
C LYS A 96 -4.14 -5.04 -12.70
N ASN A 97 -3.44 -3.91 -12.65
CA ASN A 97 -2.18 -3.71 -13.37
C ASN A 97 -0.95 -3.99 -12.50
N ARG A 98 -1.15 -4.33 -11.21
CA ARG A 98 -0.09 -4.51 -10.21
C ARG A 98 0.93 -3.36 -10.19
N CYS A 99 0.45 -2.13 -10.26
CA CYS A 99 1.31 -0.94 -10.25
C CYS A 99 0.77 0.19 -9.36
N ILE A 100 1.65 1.13 -9.03
CA ILE A 100 1.37 2.35 -8.28
C ILE A 100 1.69 3.52 -9.20
N LEU A 101 0.67 4.31 -9.52
CA LEU A 101 0.81 5.58 -10.23
C LEU A 101 0.99 6.70 -9.22
N VAL A 102 1.97 7.56 -9.45
CA VAL A 102 2.35 8.62 -8.52
C VAL A 102 2.15 9.96 -9.20
N TYR A 103 1.22 10.74 -8.67
CA TYR A 103 0.92 12.08 -9.13
C TYR A 103 1.52 13.09 -8.15
N ASP A 104 2.57 13.78 -8.62
CA ASP A 104 3.22 14.85 -7.89
C ASP A 104 2.92 16.20 -8.57
N SER A 105 2.34 17.14 -7.83
CA SER A 105 2.06 18.50 -8.32
C SER A 105 3.33 19.36 -8.42
N MET A 106 4.40 19.00 -7.72
CA MET A 106 5.72 19.63 -7.80
C MET A 106 6.61 18.91 -8.81
N LYS A 107 6.78 19.51 -9.99
CA LYS A 107 7.63 18.97 -11.04
C LYS A 107 9.09 18.83 -10.58
N GLY A 108 9.68 17.67 -10.87
CA GLY A 108 11.11 17.41 -10.67
C GLY A 108 11.52 17.10 -9.23
N HIS A 109 10.59 17.13 -8.28
CA HIS A 109 10.84 16.80 -6.89
C HIS A 109 10.67 15.29 -6.66
N ARG A 110 11.65 14.61 -6.04
CA ARG A 110 11.62 13.14 -5.87
C ARG A 110 11.89 12.68 -4.44
N ASP A 111 11.79 13.56 -3.45
CA ASP A 111 12.02 13.21 -2.03
C ASP A 111 10.99 12.22 -1.46
N HIS A 112 9.97 11.88 -2.23
CA HIS A 112 8.93 10.91 -1.91
C HIS A 112 9.22 9.51 -2.48
N ALA A 113 10.28 9.34 -3.27
CA ALA A 113 10.62 8.08 -3.94
C ALA A 113 10.87 6.93 -2.94
N ASP A 114 11.62 7.17 -1.87
CA ASP A 114 11.90 6.15 -0.85
C ASP A 114 10.61 5.69 -0.18
N LYS A 115 9.75 6.63 0.20
CA LYS A 115 8.43 6.32 0.78
C LYS A 115 7.57 5.47 -0.15
N ILE A 116 7.51 5.79 -1.44
CA ILE A 116 6.71 4.99 -2.39
C ILE A 116 7.32 3.60 -2.58
N LYS A 117 8.64 3.50 -2.60
CA LYS A 117 9.31 2.20 -2.68
C LYS A 117 8.95 1.33 -1.47
N GLU A 118 9.00 1.90 -0.26
CA GLU A 118 8.56 1.23 0.97
C GLU A 118 7.09 0.79 0.87
N LEU A 119 6.21 1.66 0.34
CA LEU A 119 4.82 1.34 0.07
C LEU A 119 4.69 0.14 -0.87
N ALA A 120 5.39 0.13 -2.00
CA ALA A 120 5.33 -0.95 -2.99
C ALA A 120 5.80 -2.30 -2.44
N GLU A 121 6.87 -2.29 -1.65
CA GLU A 121 7.44 -3.48 -0.99
C GLU A 121 6.47 -4.03 0.06
N MET A 122 6.02 -3.19 1.00
CA MET A 122 5.16 -3.61 2.10
C MET A 122 3.74 -3.96 1.64
N LEU A 123 3.20 -3.25 0.65
CA LEU A 123 1.87 -3.51 0.10
C LEU A 123 1.72 -4.97 -0.34
N SER A 124 2.72 -5.51 -1.04
CA SER A 124 2.70 -6.88 -1.54
C SER A 124 2.68 -7.90 -0.39
N THR A 125 3.43 -7.63 0.67
CA THR A 125 3.43 -8.43 1.90
C THR A 125 2.04 -8.44 2.56
N TYR A 126 1.44 -7.26 2.76
CA TYR A 126 0.13 -7.16 3.40
C TYR A 126 -1.01 -7.80 2.59
N LEU A 127 -0.98 -7.66 1.27
CA LEU A 127 -1.92 -8.36 0.39
C LEU A 127 -1.74 -9.88 0.50
N THR A 128 -0.50 -10.37 0.54
CA THR A 128 -0.21 -11.80 0.67
C THR A 128 -0.73 -12.36 2.00
N ILE A 129 -0.39 -11.74 3.14
CA ILE A 129 -0.77 -12.27 4.47
C ILE A 129 -2.26 -12.11 4.80
N SER A 130 -2.99 -11.28 4.03
CA SER A 130 -4.44 -11.08 4.18
C SER A 130 -5.27 -11.99 3.26
N ASP A 131 -4.61 -12.97 2.63
CA ASP A 131 -5.18 -13.90 1.64
C ASP A 131 -5.90 -13.15 0.50
N PHE A 132 -5.37 -12.00 0.09
CA PHE A 132 -6.02 -11.14 -0.89
C PHE A 132 -6.16 -11.83 -2.26
N PHE A 133 -5.10 -12.51 -2.72
CA PHE A 133 -5.07 -13.12 -4.05
C PHE A 133 -5.93 -14.39 -4.17
N GLU A 134 -6.35 -14.97 -3.04
CA GLU A 134 -7.31 -16.09 -3.01
C GLU A 134 -8.76 -15.61 -3.21
N LYS A 135 -9.05 -14.32 -3.01
CA LYS A 135 -10.40 -13.75 -3.16
C LYS A 135 -10.67 -13.45 -4.63
N LYS A 136 -11.48 -14.32 -5.24
CA LYS A 136 -11.80 -14.31 -6.68
C LYS A 136 -13.24 -13.90 -7.01
N ASP A 137 -13.93 -13.24 -6.07
CA ASP A 137 -15.34 -12.86 -6.23
C ASP A 137 -15.58 -11.94 -7.43
N ARG A 138 -14.65 -11.00 -7.68
CA ARG A 138 -14.71 -10.04 -8.79
C ARG A 138 -13.61 -10.27 -9.82
N ILE A 139 -12.40 -10.60 -9.38
CA ILE A 139 -11.20 -10.63 -10.22
C ILE A 139 -10.49 -11.95 -9.96
N ASP A 140 -10.31 -12.77 -11.00
CA ASP A 140 -9.36 -13.88 -10.94
C ASP A 140 -7.97 -13.35 -11.29
N TRP A 141 -7.18 -13.07 -10.25
CA TRP A 141 -5.84 -12.50 -10.37
C TRP A 141 -4.91 -13.34 -11.23
N SER A 142 -5.08 -14.66 -11.25
CA SER A 142 -4.24 -15.59 -12.02
C SER A 142 -4.42 -15.43 -13.54
N LEU A 143 -5.53 -14.84 -13.98
CA LEU A 143 -5.82 -14.61 -15.40
C LEU A 143 -5.23 -13.30 -15.93
N LEU A 144 -4.81 -12.39 -15.04
CA LEU A 144 -4.28 -11.08 -15.41
C LEU A 144 -2.82 -11.17 -15.83
N ASP A 145 -2.48 -10.57 -16.97
CA ASP A 145 -1.11 -10.59 -17.51
C ASP A 145 -0.09 -9.98 -16.55
N ALA A 146 -0.47 -8.96 -15.78
CA ALA A 146 0.39 -8.34 -14.77
C ALA A 146 0.82 -9.29 -13.63
N TYR A 147 0.20 -10.47 -13.52
CA TYR A 147 0.40 -11.43 -12.44
C TYR A 147 0.98 -12.78 -12.90
N LYS A 148 0.93 -13.12 -14.20
CA LYS A 148 1.23 -14.47 -14.73
C LYS A 148 2.63 -15.03 -14.42
N ASP A 149 3.59 -14.17 -14.12
CA ASP A 149 4.98 -14.56 -13.80
C ASP A 149 5.50 -13.93 -12.49
N LYS A 150 4.60 -13.40 -11.66
CA LYS A 150 4.96 -12.73 -10.39
C LYS A 150 4.46 -13.55 -9.21
N THR A 151 5.31 -13.75 -8.20
CA THR A 151 4.83 -14.28 -6.91
C THR A 151 4.00 -13.21 -6.18
N ASP A 152 3.14 -13.63 -5.26
CA ASP A 152 2.30 -12.71 -4.48
C ASP A 152 3.09 -11.63 -3.73
N GLN A 153 4.33 -11.95 -3.34
CA GLN A 153 5.25 -11.04 -2.64
C GLN A 153 6.03 -10.07 -3.55
N HIS A 154 5.97 -10.20 -4.88
CA HIS A 154 6.69 -9.28 -5.77
C HIS A 154 6.18 -7.84 -5.61
N ALA A 155 7.06 -6.86 -5.43
CA ALA A 155 6.65 -5.47 -5.32
C ALA A 155 5.80 -4.99 -6.51
N PHE A 156 4.93 -4.01 -6.26
CA PHE A 156 4.19 -3.33 -7.32
C PHE A 156 5.14 -2.44 -8.12
N ASP A 157 4.92 -2.35 -9.43
CA ASP A 157 5.71 -1.45 -10.28
C ASP A 157 5.33 0.01 -9.96
N VAL A 158 6.29 0.92 -9.90
CA VAL A 158 6.05 2.33 -9.55
C VAL A 158 6.26 3.20 -10.78
N HIS A 159 5.25 4.00 -11.12
CA HIS A 159 5.30 4.94 -12.24
C HIS A 159 5.01 6.36 -11.76
N ILE A 160 5.91 7.29 -12.08
CA ILE A 160 5.69 8.72 -11.84
C ILE A 160 4.99 9.29 -13.07
N VAL A 161 3.85 9.94 -12.84
CA VAL A 161 3.03 10.52 -13.90
C VAL A 161 3.33 12.02 -14.00
N ASP A 162 3.94 12.43 -15.11
CA ASP A 162 4.23 13.82 -15.40
C ASP A 162 2.99 14.52 -15.97
N GLY A 163 2.30 15.29 -15.12
CA GLY A 163 1.17 16.15 -15.52
C GLY A 163 -0.20 15.55 -15.22
N ILE A 164 -1.06 16.37 -14.60
CA ILE A 164 -2.51 16.15 -14.57
C ILE A 164 -3.05 16.96 -15.75
N VAL A 165 -3.56 16.29 -16.78
CA VAL A 165 -4.21 16.96 -17.93
C VAL A 165 -5.62 17.38 -17.54
#